data_AF-A0A497JQM3-F1
#
_entry.id   AF-A0A497JQM3-F1
#
_cell.length_a   1.000
_cell.length_b   1.000
_cell.length_c   1.000
_cell.angle_alpha   90.00
_cell.angle_beta   90.00
_cell.angle_gamma   90.00
#
_symmetry.space_group_name_H-M   'P 1'
#
loop_
_entity.id
_entity.type
_entity.pdbx_description
1 polymer ?
#
loop_
_entity_poly.entity_id
_entity_poly.type
_entity_poly.pdbx_seq_one_letter_code
_entity_poly.pdbx_strand_id
1 'polypeptide(L)' 'MSLVLKKPRKTCNDRNCPFHGELPVRGRVLEGVVVSAKMDKTVIVQRDYLHYVPKYKRYERRRSRIP' A
#
# COMPACT_ATOMS: atom_id res chain seq x y z
N MET A 1 4.58 -5.23 -16.01
CA MET A 1 3.39 -6.05 -15.68
C MET A 1 2.25 -5.12 -15.36
N SER A 2 1.32 -4.94 -16.30
CA SER A 2 0.12 -4.13 -16.14
C SER A 2 -0.87 -4.86 -15.23
N LEU A 3 -1.08 -4.33 -14.02
CA LEU A 3 -2.18 -4.78 -13.18
C LEU A 3 -3.49 -4.29 -13.80
N VAL A 4 -4.33 -5.23 -14.25
CA VAL A 4 -5.68 -4.95 -14.75
C VAL A 4 -6.60 -4.84 -13.52
N LEU A 5 -6.70 -3.64 -12.94
CA LEU A 5 -7.62 -3.37 -11.83
C LEU A 5 -9.05 -3.21 -12.38
N LYS A 6 -9.99 -4.03 -11.88
CA LYS A 6 -11.41 -3.89 -12.21
C LYS A 6 -11.98 -2.65 -11.53
N LYS A 7 -12.67 -1.79 -12.29
CA LYS A 7 -13.28 -0.57 -11.77
C LYS A 7 -14.35 -0.90 -10.71
N PRO A 8 -14.39 -0.19 -9.56
CA PRO A 8 -15.44 -0.37 -8.56
C PRO A 8 -16.82 0.04 -9.10
N ARG A 9 -17.88 -0.61 -8.61
CA ARG A 9 -19.28 -0.31 -8.99
C ARG A 9 -19.81 1.00 -8.40
N LYS A 10 -19.22 1.46 -7.27
CA LYS A 10 -19.62 2.70 -6.59
C LYS A 10 -18.88 3.90 -7.16
N THR A 11 -19.59 5.00 -7.37
CA THR A 11 -19.05 6.27 -7.86
C THR A 11 -18.48 7.10 -6.68
N CYS A 12 -17.24 7.57 -6.80
CA CYS A 12 -16.59 8.52 -5.86
C CYS A 12 -16.49 9.90 -6.54
N ASN A 13 -16.66 10.99 -5.77
CA ASN A 13 -16.45 12.38 -6.25
C ASN A 13 -15.09 12.95 -5.80
N ASP A 14 -14.17 12.10 -5.35
CA ASP A 14 -12.88 12.54 -4.82
C ASP A 14 -11.87 12.78 -5.95
N ARG A 15 -11.23 13.96 -5.95
CA ARG A 15 -10.18 14.33 -6.93
C ARG A 15 -8.98 13.37 -6.89
N ASN A 16 -8.68 12.85 -5.70
CA ASN A 16 -7.58 11.92 -5.44
C ASN A 16 -7.99 10.44 -5.62
N CYS A 17 -9.16 10.15 -6.20
CA CYS A 17 -9.59 8.77 -6.45
C CYS A 17 -8.86 8.23 -7.71
N PRO A 18 -8.14 7.09 -7.66
CA PRO A 18 -7.40 6.59 -8.83
C PRO A 18 -8.26 6.14 -10.03
N PHE A 19 -9.58 5.97 -9.83
CA PHE A 19 -10.50 5.48 -10.86
C PHE A 19 -11.46 6.53 -11.43
N HIS A 20 -11.84 7.53 -10.63
CA HIS A 20 -12.80 8.57 -11.03
C HIS A 20 -12.21 9.99 -10.97
N GLY A 21 -11.05 10.16 -10.34
CA GLY A 21 -10.34 11.42 -10.24
C GLY A 21 -9.21 11.54 -11.26
N GLU A 22 -8.24 12.40 -10.96
CA GLU A 22 -7.17 12.78 -11.90
C GLU A 22 -5.83 12.05 -11.61
N LEU A 23 -5.74 11.29 -10.52
CA LEU A 23 -4.48 10.66 -10.09
C LEU A 23 -4.10 9.45 -10.96
N PRO A 24 -2.93 9.47 -11.63
CA PRO A 24 -2.47 8.33 -12.43
C PRO A 24 -1.81 7.26 -11.55
N VAL A 25 -2.23 5.99 -11.71
CA VAL A 25 -1.58 4.84 -11.08
C VAL A 25 -0.35 4.43 -11.89
N ARG A 26 0.84 4.59 -11.32
CA ARG A 26 2.12 4.24 -11.96
C ARG A 26 3.16 3.81 -10.93
N GLY A 27 4.16 3.05 -11.38
CA GLY A 27 5.31 2.65 -10.56
C GLY A 27 5.16 1.28 -9.91
N ARG A 28 5.72 1.13 -8.71
CA ARG A 28 5.78 -0.15 -7.98
C ARG A 28 4.48 -0.38 -7.21
N VAL A 29 3.98 -1.61 -7.25
CA VAL A 29 2.84 -2.04 -6.44
C VAL A 29 3.35 -2.73 -5.18
N LEU A 30 2.78 -2.34 -4.05
CA LEU A 30 3.15 -2.84 -2.73
C LEU A 30 1.94 -3.55 -2.12
N GLU A 31 2.19 -4.69 -1.50
CA GLU A 31 1.22 -5.42 -0.70
C GLU A 31 1.57 -5.24 0.78
N GLY A 32 0.54 -5.09 1.61
CA GLY A 32 0.69 -4.87 3.03
C GLY A 32 -0.65 -4.91 3.76
N VAL A 33 -0.58 -4.86 5.09
CA VAL A 33 -1.76 -4.95 5.98
C VAL A 33 -2.17 -3.54 6.41
N VAL A 34 -3.47 -3.24 6.36
CA VAL A 34 -4.00 -1.97 6.87
C VAL A 34 -3.97 -1.98 8.39
N VAL A 35 -3.23 -1.04 8.99
CA VAL A 35 -3.07 -0.95 10.46
C VAL A 35 -3.93 0.15 11.06
N SER A 36 -4.18 1.23 10.32
CA SER A 36 -5.01 2.33 10.78
C SER A 36 -5.80 2.94 9.63
N ALA A 37 -7.09 3.14 9.87
CA ALA A 37 -8.03 3.84 8.99
C ALA A 37 -8.68 5.03 9.72
N LYS A 38 -7.97 5.63 10.68
CA LYS A 38 -8.50 6.74 11.50
C LYS A 38 -8.51 8.09 10.76
N MET A 39 -7.69 8.22 9.72
CA MET A 39 -7.62 9.45 8.91
C MET A 39 -8.75 9.45 7.88
N ASP A 40 -9.22 10.65 7.53
CA ASP A 40 -10.24 10.79 6.49
C ASP A 40 -9.64 10.49 5.11
N LYS A 41 -10.26 9.57 4.37
CA LYS A 41 -9.92 9.16 3.00
C LYS A 41 -8.50 8.60 2.78
N THR A 42 -7.72 8.32 3.83
CA THR A 42 -6.39 7.71 3.76
C THR A 42 -6.23 6.57 4.76
N VAL A 43 -5.33 5.63 4.46
CA VAL A 43 -5.07 4.44 5.29
C VAL A 43 -3.58 4.21 5.45
N ILE A 44 -3.16 3.85 6.65
CA ILE A 44 -1.76 3.51 6.92
C ILE A 44 -1.58 2.01 6.69
N VAL A 45 -0.72 1.67 5.74
CA VAL A 45 -0.36 0.30 5.38
C VAL A 45 0.97 -0.08 6.04
N GLN A 46 1.01 -1.23 6.70
CA GLN A 46 2.24 -1.79 7.26
C GLN A 46 2.73 -2.96 6.41
N ARG A 47 4.03 -2.96 6.15
CA ARG A 47 4.74 -4.06 5.52
C ARG A 47 5.74 -4.66 6.51
N ASP A 48 5.53 -5.92 6.83
CA ASP A 48 6.43 -6.70 7.65
C ASP A 48 7.38 -7.50 6.74
N TYR A 49 8.67 -7.46 7.04
CA TYR A 49 9.67 -8.21 6.29
C TYR A 49 10.78 -8.71 7.21
N LEU A 50 11.40 -9.82 6.79
CA LEU A 50 12.52 -10.41 7.49
C LEU A 50 13.82 -9.87 6.92
N HIS A 51 14.59 -9.17 7.75
CA HIS A 51 15.91 -8.68 7.38
C HIS A 51 16.97 -9.69 7.81
N TYR A 52 17.82 -10.11 6.89
CA TYR A 52 18.88 -11.07 7.17
C TYR A 52 20.10 -10.39 7.79
N VAL A 53 20.62 -10.92 8.89
CA VAL A 53 21.83 -10.44 9.56
C VAL A 53 22.98 -11.43 9.32
N PRO A 54 23.95 -11.10 8.43
CA PRO A 54 24.97 -12.05 8.01
C PRO A 54 25.84 -12.58 9.15
N LYS A 55 26.20 -11.71 10.11
CA LYS A 55 27.03 -12.06 11.28
C LYS A 55 26.42 -13.20 12.11
N TYR A 56 25.10 -13.19 12.30
CA TYR A 56 24.40 -14.15 13.15
C TYR A 56 23.70 -15.25 12.34
N LYS A 57 23.74 -15.17 10.99
CA LYS A 57 23.01 -16.07 10.08
C LYS A 57 21.53 -16.22 10.47
N ARG A 58 20.90 -15.13 10.91
CA ARG A 58 19.52 -15.09 11.42
C ARG A 58 18.73 -13.97 10.76
N TYR A 59 17.41 -14.09 10.81
CA TYR A 59 16.50 -13.06 10.35
C TYR A 59 15.92 -12.29 11.53
N GLU A 60 15.90 -10.97 11.44
CA GLU A 60 15.17 -10.10 12.35
C GLU A 60 13.86 -9.63 11.70
N ARG A 61 12.80 -9.52 12.50
CA ARG A 61 11.51 -8.99 12.04
C ARG A 61 11.59 -7.47 12.02
N ARG A 62 11.44 -6.87 10.84
CA ARG A 62 11.31 -5.42 10.66
C ARG A 62 9.92 -5.10 10.12
N ARG A 63 9.48 -3.87 10.42
CA ARG A 63 8.21 -3.32 9.94
C ARG A 63 8.41 -1.92 9.41
N SER A 64 7.79 -1.60 8.29
CA SER A 64 7.72 -0.25 7.73
C SER A 64 6.26 0.17 7.59
N ARG A 65 5.93 1.39 8.03
CA ARG A 65 4.60 1.99 7.87
C ARG A 65 4.65 3.01 6.73
N ILE A 66 3.72 2.87 5.80
CA ILE A 66 3.55 3.74 4.65
C ILE A 66 2.19 4.44 4.82
N PRO A 67 2.18 5.78 4.88
CA PRO A 67 0.93 6.54 4.93
C PRO A 67 0.21 6.56 3.59
#